data_AF-A0A2E8E2T8-F1
#
_entry.id   AF-A0A2E8E2T8-F1
#
_cell.length_a   1.000
_cell.length_b   1.000
_cell.length_c   1.000
_cell.angle_alpha   90.00
_cell.angle_beta   90.00
_cell.angle_gamma   90.00
#
_symmetry.space_group_name_H-M   'P 1'
#
loop_
_entity.id
_entity.type
_entity.pdbx_description
1 polymer ?
#
loop_
_entity_poly.entity_id
_entity_poly.type
_entity_poly.pdbx_seq_one_letter_code
_entity_poly.pdbx_strand_id
1 'polypeptide(L)'
;MLMETIFSLGLLSVGLLAIAAVFSQGLLNLQASSNIPLAKQKAVETIESVFTSRDTRIVSWAQVRNQSDGGIFLDGDQAIRVPGPDGLVNTNDDGAVEQMSLPGADNLVGTGDDRQIPLTGFTRRVEILAITPNLREVRVTITYPQGDGARTYTLSTYMSSFA
;
A
#
# COMPACT_ATOMS: atom_id res chain seq x y z
N MET A 1 -57.77 5.49 13.41
CA MET A 1 -56.82 6.57 13.11
C MET A 1 -55.61 6.59 14.05
N LEU A 2 -55.76 6.62 15.39
CA LEU A 2 -54.62 6.71 16.31
C LEU A 2 -53.76 5.42 16.37
N MET A 3 -54.37 4.24 16.25
CA MET A 3 -53.67 2.95 16.27
C MET A 3 -52.84 2.75 15.00
N GLU A 4 -53.34 3.14 13.83
CA GLU A 4 -52.56 3.11 12.58
C GLU A 4 -51.37 4.08 12.60
N THR A 5 -51.52 5.26 13.23
CA THR A 5 -50.40 6.21 13.36
C THR A 5 -49.30 5.67 14.27
N ILE A 6 -49.65 5.01 15.38
CA ILE A 6 -48.65 4.41 16.28
C ILE A 6 -47.91 3.25 15.59
N PHE A 7 -48.63 2.42 14.82
CA PHE A 7 -48.01 1.38 14.00
C PHE A 7 -47.08 1.96 12.93
N SER A 8 -47.49 3.05 12.28
CA SER A 8 -46.68 3.73 11.25
C SER A 8 -45.42 4.35 11.84
N LEU A 9 -45.51 4.98 13.01
CA LEU A 9 -44.35 5.53 13.74
C LEU A 9 -43.39 4.41 14.19
N GLY A 10 -43.93 3.28 14.66
CA GLY A 10 -43.15 2.09 14.98
C GLY A 10 -42.36 1.59 13.77
N LEU A 11 -43.03 1.39 12.63
CA LEU A 11 -42.38 0.94 11.40
C LEU A 11 -41.31 1.94 10.92
N LEU A 12 -41.57 3.24 11.00
CA LEU A 12 -40.63 4.29 10.62
C LEU A 12 -39.37 4.28 11.49
N SER A 13 -39.51 4.13 12.81
CA SER A 13 -38.36 4.05 13.72
C SER A 13 -37.44 2.86 13.44
N VAL A 14 -38.02 1.68 13.20
CA VAL A 14 -37.26 0.47 12.83
C VAL A 14 -36.56 0.67 11.48
N GLY A 15 -37.26 1.26 10.51
CA GLY A 15 -36.68 1.58 9.20
C GLY A 15 -35.50 2.56 9.30
N LEU A 16 -35.62 3.60 10.13
CA LEU A 16 -34.57 4.59 10.33
C LEU A 16 -33.32 3.99 10.98
N LEU A 17 -33.51 3.12 11.99
CA LEU A 17 -32.41 2.42 12.66
C LEU A 17 -31.68 1.45 11.73
N ALA A 18 -32.42 0.72 10.87
CA ALA A 18 -31.83 -0.15 9.87
C ALA A 18 -30.95 0.63 8.87
N ILE A 19 -31.42 1.80 8.40
CA ILE A 19 -30.65 2.66 7.50
C ILE A 19 -29.41 3.22 8.22
N ALA A 20 -29.54 3.66 9.47
CA ALA A 20 -28.41 4.17 10.25
C ALA A 20 -27.31 3.12 10.44
N ALA A 21 -27.68 1.86 10.69
CA ALA A 21 -26.73 0.76 10.81
C ALA A 21 -25.98 0.51 9.49
N VAL A 22 -26.69 0.47 8.36
CA VAL A 22 -26.08 0.30 7.03
C VAL A 22 -25.20 1.50 6.66
N PHE A 23 -25.61 2.72 7.01
CA PHE A 23 -24.84 3.93 6.76
C PHE A 23 -23.53 3.94 7.57
N SER A 24 -23.59 3.57 8.85
CA SER A 24 -22.39 3.44 9.70
C SER A 24 -21.42 2.41 9.12
N GLN A 25 -21.91 1.26 8.65
CA GLN A 25 -21.09 0.25 8.01
C GLN A 25 -20.51 0.74 6.68
N GLY A 26 -21.30 1.47 5.90
CA GLY A 26 -20.87 2.10 4.65
C GLY A 26 -19.72 3.08 4.88
N LEU A 27 -19.77 3.89 5.95
CA LEU A 27 -18.73 4.87 6.26
C LEU A 27 -17.40 4.22 6.66
N LEU A 28 -17.45 3.14 7.44
CA LEU A 28 -16.26 2.33 7.76
C LEU A 28 -15.63 1.73 6.50
N ASN A 29 -16.46 1.26 5.56
CA ASN A 29 -15.98 0.74 4.28
C ASN A 29 -15.37 1.82 3.38
N LEU A 30 -15.87 3.07 3.45
CA LEU A 30 -15.31 4.20 2.69
C LEU A 30 -13.94 4.64 3.19
N GLN A 31 -13.66 4.57 4.49
CA GLN A 31 -12.30 4.82 5.01
C GLN A 31 -11.29 3.81 4.44
N ALA A 32 -11.70 2.55 4.28
CA ALA A 32 -10.86 1.52 3.65
C ALA A 32 -10.62 1.75 2.14
N SER A 33 -11.42 2.57 1.46
CA SER A 33 -11.18 2.93 0.04
C SER A 33 -9.92 3.75 -0.18
N SER A 34 -9.36 4.38 0.87
CA SER A 34 -8.08 5.11 0.79
C SER A 34 -6.88 4.19 0.57
N ASN A 35 -6.96 2.92 0.99
CA ASN A 35 -5.79 2.03 0.99
C ASN A 35 -5.43 1.51 -0.40
N ILE A 36 -6.39 1.43 -1.32
CA ILE A 36 -6.16 0.95 -2.70
C ILE A 36 -5.25 1.91 -3.49
N PRO A 37 -5.55 3.22 -3.62
CA PRO A 37 -4.66 4.13 -4.34
C PRO A 37 -3.27 4.23 -3.69
N LEU A 38 -3.19 4.17 -2.36
CA LEU A 38 -1.91 4.09 -1.66
C LEU A 38 -1.12 2.82 -2.03
N ALA A 39 -1.76 1.65 -1.99
CA ALA A 39 -1.10 0.38 -2.35
C ALA A 39 -0.59 0.40 -3.80
N LYS A 40 -1.36 1.01 -4.72
CA LYS A 40 -0.92 1.24 -6.10
C LYS A 40 0.30 2.14 -6.18
N GLN A 41 0.26 3.29 -5.50
CA GLN A 41 1.37 4.23 -5.47
C GLN A 41 2.64 3.56 -4.94
N LYS A 42 2.54 2.79 -3.85
CA LYS A 42 3.68 2.08 -3.26
C LYS A 42 4.23 0.96 -4.13
N ALA A 43 3.37 0.26 -4.86
CA ALA A 43 3.83 -0.71 -5.85
C ALA A 43 4.62 -0.02 -6.99
N VAL A 44 4.11 1.10 -7.50
CA VAL A 44 4.79 1.87 -8.55
C VAL A 44 6.12 2.43 -8.06
N GLU A 45 6.16 3.07 -6.89
CA GLU A 45 7.40 3.59 -6.29
C GLU A 45 8.46 2.50 -6.12
N THR A 46 8.05 1.31 -5.71
CA THR A 46 8.96 0.16 -5.58
C THR A 46 9.51 -0.28 -6.93
N ILE A 47 8.69 -0.31 -7.98
CA ILE A 47 9.17 -0.61 -9.33
C ILE A 47 10.14 0.46 -9.82
N GLU A 48 9.81 1.73 -9.64
CA GLU A 48 10.70 2.84 -10.02
C GLU A 48 12.03 2.76 -9.27
N SER A 49 12.02 2.37 -8.00
CA SER A 49 13.24 2.14 -7.22
C SER A 49 14.09 1.00 -7.81
N VAL A 50 13.48 -0.12 -8.18
CA VAL A 50 14.19 -1.24 -8.85
C VAL A 50 14.77 -0.79 -10.19
N PHE A 51 14.04 -0.02 -10.99
CA PHE A 51 14.53 0.51 -12.27
C PHE A 51 15.66 1.52 -12.06
N THR A 52 15.51 2.41 -11.08
CA THR A 52 16.54 3.39 -10.70
C THR A 52 17.83 2.69 -10.27
N SER A 53 17.74 1.57 -9.54
CA SER A 53 18.91 0.77 -9.17
C SER A 53 19.72 0.29 -10.39
N ARG A 54 19.01 -0.07 -11.47
CA ARG A 54 19.62 -0.51 -12.74
C ARG A 54 20.19 0.66 -13.54
N ASP A 55 19.47 1.78 -13.61
CA ASP A 55 19.84 2.92 -14.46
C ASP A 55 20.97 3.77 -13.85
N THR A 56 20.98 3.94 -12.53
CA THR A 56 22.04 4.70 -11.82
C THR A 56 23.37 3.95 -11.75
N ARG A 57 23.37 2.63 -12.00
CA ARG A 57 24.52 1.73 -11.85
C ARG A 57 25.19 1.78 -10.47
N ILE A 58 24.47 2.25 -9.45
CA ILE A 58 24.90 2.13 -8.05
C ILE A 58 25.07 0.65 -7.70
N VAL A 59 24.22 -0.20 -8.29
CA VAL A 59 24.27 -1.66 -8.14
C VAL A 59 24.47 -2.32 -9.50
N SER A 60 25.24 -3.40 -9.53
CA SER A 60 25.49 -4.14 -10.76
C SER A 60 24.23 -4.91 -11.20
N TRP A 61 24.09 -5.21 -12.50
CA TRP A 61 23.00 -6.06 -12.98
C TRP A 61 22.95 -7.40 -12.23
N ALA A 62 24.08 -7.98 -11.83
CA ALA A 62 24.09 -9.22 -11.04
C ALA A 62 23.39 -9.06 -9.68
N GLN A 63 23.46 -7.86 -9.07
CA GLN A 63 22.91 -7.54 -7.75
C GLN A 63 21.41 -7.20 -7.77
N VAL A 64 20.82 -6.86 -8.93
CA VAL A 64 19.39 -6.53 -9.06
C VAL A 64 18.50 -7.80 -8.98
N ARG A 65 18.62 -8.56 -7.91
CA ARG A 65 17.90 -9.81 -7.65
C ARG A 65 17.47 -9.86 -6.20
N ASN A 66 16.64 -10.85 -5.89
CA ASN A 66 16.37 -11.23 -4.52
C ASN A 66 17.63 -11.79 -3.82
N GLN A 67 17.70 -11.68 -2.50
CA GLN A 67 18.82 -12.18 -1.70
C GLN A 67 19.03 -13.69 -1.85
N SER A 68 17.95 -14.46 -1.95
CA SER A 68 17.98 -15.89 -2.24
C SER A 68 18.75 -16.21 -3.53
N ASP A 69 18.76 -15.28 -4.48
CA ASP A 69 19.41 -15.40 -5.79
C ASP A 69 20.75 -14.62 -5.88
N GLY A 70 21.27 -14.20 -4.72
CA GLY A 70 22.54 -13.47 -4.60
C GLY A 70 22.46 -11.96 -4.89
N GLY A 71 21.27 -11.38 -4.86
CA GLY A 71 21.05 -9.94 -5.02
C GLY A 71 20.88 -9.19 -3.70
N ILE A 72 20.39 -7.95 -3.80
CA ILE A 72 20.27 -7.01 -2.66
C ILE A 72 18.84 -6.87 -2.13
N PHE A 73 17.83 -7.25 -2.91
CA PHE A 73 16.43 -7.05 -2.54
C PHE A 73 15.98 -8.15 -1.57
N LEU A 74 15.44 -7.74 -0.42
CA LEU A 74 14.97 -8.64 0.64
C LEU A 74 13.87 -9.57 0.14
N ASP A 75 13.91 -10.81 0.59
CA ASP A 75 12.91 -11.83 0.30
C ASP A 75 11.66 -11.72 1.18
N GLY A 76 10.54 -12.24 0.66
CA GLY A 76 9.28 -12.36 1.40
C GLY A 76 8.59 -11.02 1.68
N ASP A 77 7.67 -11.04 2.65
CA ASP A 77 6.90 -9.86 3.02
C ASP A 77 7.71 -8.98 3.99
N GLN A 78 7.99 -7.76 3.56
CA GLN A 78 8.66 -6.73 4.34
C GLN A 78 7.67 -5.63 4.71
N ALA A 79 7.86 -5.00 5.86
CA ALA A 79 7.11 -3.78 6.17
C ALA A 79 7.46 -2.68 5.16
N ILE A 80 6.49 -1.81 4.82
CA ILE A 80 6.79 -0.63 4.00
C ILE A 80 7.65 0.34 4.84
N ARG A 81 8.94 0.39 4.53
CA ARG A 81 9.95 1.21 5.20
C ARG A 81 10.49 2.28 4.25
N VAL A 82 10.95 3.37 4.83
CA VAL A 82 11.65 4.44 4.11
C VAL A 82 12.96 3.91 3.52
N PRO A 83 13.34 4.36 2.31
CA PRO A 83 14.60 3.95 1.69
C PRO A 83 15.80 4.33 2.55
N GLY A 84 16.83 3.49 2.51
CA GLY A 84 18.10 3.70 3.19
C GLY A 84 19.01 4.72 2.47
N PRO A 85 20.27 4.83 2.90
CA PRO A 85 21.30 5.63 2.23
C PRO A 85 21.53 5.28 0.75
N ASP A 86 21.23 4.05 0.33
CA ASP A 86 21.35 3.64 -1.07
C ASP A 86 20.22 4.20 -1.98
N GLY A 87 19.18 4.79 -1.38
CA GLY A 87 18.01 5.34 -2.07
C GLY A 87 17.10 4.27 -2.67
N LEU A 88 17.35 3.00 -2.37
CA LEU A 88 16.53 1.87 -2.79
C LEU A 88 15.56 1.50 -1.68
N VAL A 89 14.45 0.89 -2.08
CA VAL A 89 13.50 0.33 -1.13
C VAL A 89 13.60 -1.18 -1.13
N ASN A 90 13.24 -1.80 0.00
CA ASN A 90 13.26 -3.25 0.17
C ASN A 90 14.69 -3.83 0.16
N THR A 91 15.64 -3.07 0.72
CA THR A 91 17.05 -3.44 0.93
C THR A 91 17.37 -3.47 2.44
N ASN A 92 18.56 -3.95 2.81
CA ASN A 92 18.94 -4.10 4.22
C ASN A 92 19.10 -2.79 5.00
N ASP A 93 19.30 -1.68 4.30
CA ASP A 93 19.52 -0.36 4.87
C ASP A 93 18.22 0.47 4.98
N ASP A 94 17.07 -0.11 4.61
CA ASP A 94 15.73 0.45 4.84
C ASP A 94 15.56 0.88 6.30
N GLY A 95 15.06 2.12 6.48
CA GLY A 95 14.91 2.77 7.78
C GLY A 95 13.64 2.38 8.55
N ALA A 96 13.01 3.37 9.18
CA ALA A 96 11.76 3.18 9.92
C ALA A 96 10.57 2.85 8.99
N VAL A 97 9.49 2.31 9.57
CA VAL A 97 8.21 2.14 8.86
C VAL A 97 7.74 3.49 8.33
N GLU A 98 7.34 3.50 7.07
CA GLU A 98 6.92 4.72 6.39
C GLU A 98 5.61 5.26 6.98
N GLN A 99 5.47 6.59 6.96
CA GLN A 99 4.33 7.31 7.50
C GLN A 99 3.64 8.10 6.40
N MET A 100 2.31 8.08 6.41
CA MET A 100 1.46 8.95 5.59
C MET A 100 1.14 10.22 6.36
N SER A 101 1.33 11.37 5.72
CA SER A 101 0.84 12.65 6.24
C SER A 101 -0.62 12.85 5.87
N LEU A 102 -1.47 13.09 6.85
CA LEU A 102 -2.85 13.53 6.65
C LEU A 102 -3.00 15.01 7.03
N PRO A 103 -3.91 15.73 6.35
CA PRO A 103 -4.18 17.12 6.67
C PRO A 103 -4.55 17.31 8.15
N GLY A 104 -4.05 18.40 8.72
CA GLY A 104 -4.39 18.86 10.06
C GLY A 104 -5.77 19.51 10.15
N ALA A 105 -5.95 20.35 11.16
CA ALA A 105 -7.20 21.07 11.38
C ALA A 105 -7.48 22.11 10.27
N ASP A 106 -6.43 22.57 9.59
CA ASP A 106 -6.51 23.50 8.46
C ASP A 106 -6.89 22.84 7.12
N ASN A 107 -6.96 21.51 7.07
CA ASN A 107 -7.20 20.69 5.88
C ASN A 107 -6.16 20.88 4.75
N LEU A 108 -4.97 21.38 5.07
CA LEU A 108 -3.84 21.45 4.16
C LEU A 108 -2.84 20.34 4.48
N VAL A 109 -2.12 19.86 3.47
CA VAL A 109 -1.01 18.91 3.65
C VAL A 109 0.30 19.68 3.59
N GLY A 110 1.25 19.33 4.45
CA GLY A 110 2.57 19.95 4.52
C GLY A 110 2.65 21.11 5.51
N THR A 111 1.68 21.24 6.40
CA THR A 111 1.64 22.24 7.48
C THR A 111 2.05 21.62 8.81
N GLY A 112 2.32 22.46 9.82
CA GLY A 112 2.83 21.99 11.12
C GLY A 112 1.83 21.18 11.94
N ASP A 113 0.55 21.18 11.57
CA ASP A 113 -0.54 20.44 12.21
C ASP A 113 -0.88 19.11 11.50
N ASP A 114 -0.11 18.75 10.47
CA ASP A 114 -0.20 17.46 9.79
C ASP A 114 -0.14 16.28 10.76
N ARG A 115 -1.00 15.28 10.53
CA ARG A 115 -1.03 14.04 11.30
C ARG A 115 -0.28 12.94 10.57
N GLN A 116 0.79 12.45 11.19
CA GLN A 116 1.54 11.30 10.67
C GLN A 116 0.88 9.99 11.11
N ILE A 117 0.52 9.16 10.13
CA ILE A 117 -0.03 7.82 10.35
C ILE A 117 0.96 6.79 9.80
N PRO A 118 1.54 5.92 10.65
CA PRO A 118 2.41 4.86 10.16
C PRO A 118 1.62 3.86 9.31
N LEU A 119 2.24 3.38 8.23
CA LEU A 119 1.69 2.33 7.36
C LEU A 119 1.74 0.94 8.02
N THR A 120 1.31 0.88 9.27
CA THR A 120 1.28 -0.35 10.06
C THR A 120 0.27 -1.33 9.43
N GLY A 121 0.69 -2.58 9.27
CA GLY A 121 -0.11 -3.62 8.62
C GLY A 121 -0.01 -3.64 7.10
N PHE A 122 0.68 -2.67 6.48
CA PHE A 122 1.07 -2.76 5.08
C PHE A 122 2.36 -3.56 4.95
N THR A 123 2.37 -4.52 4.03
CA THR A 123 3.60 -5.22 3.64
C THR A 123 3.82 -5.14 2.14
N ARG A 124 5.09 -5.22 1.76
CA ARG A 124 5.64 -5.18 0.42
C ARG A 124 6.40 -6.48 0.21
N ARG A 125 6.15 -7.14 -0.92
CA ARG A 125 6.96 -8.25 -1.42
C ARG A 125 7.50 -7.87 -2.79
N VAL A 126 8.81 -7.97 -2.97
CA VAL A 126 9.48 -7.74 -4.25
C VAL A 126 10.04 -9.06 -4.73
N GLU A 127 9.56 -9.55 -5.86
CA GLU A 127 10.05 -10.76 -6.51
C GLU A 127 10.69 -10.38 -7.85
N ILE A 128 11.97 -10.71 -8.01
CA ILE A 128 12.75 -10.41 -9.21
C ILE A 128 13.17 -11.73 -9.83
N LEU A 129 12.39 -12.20 -10.81
CA LEU A 129 12.59 -13.49 -11.45
C LEU A 129 13.41 -13.32 -12.73
N ALA A 130 14.50 -14.08 -12.86
CA ALA A 130 15.26 -14.13 -14.10
C ALA A 130 14.53 -14.98 -15.16
N ILE A 131 14.04 -14.34 -16.23
CA ILE A 131 13.45 -15.01 -17.39
C ILE A 131 14.56 -15.43 -18.37
N THR A 132 15.51 -14.52 -18.59
CA THR A 132 16.75 -14.78 -19.34
C THR A 132 17.91 -14.08 -18.63
N PRO A 133 19.19 -14.29 -19.03
CA PRO A 133 20.31 -13.56 -18.44
C PRO A 133 20.16 -12.02 -18.53
N ASN A 134 19.43 -11.53 -19.53
CA ASN A 134 19.26 -10.11 -19.85
C ASN A 134 17.83 -9.59 -19.63
N LEU A 135 16.93 -10.43 -19.11
CA LEU A 135 15.52 -10.06 -18.89
C LEU A 135 15.03 -10.60 -17.55
N ARG A 136 14.47 -9.72 -16.74
CA ARG A 136 13.89 -10.06 -15.43
C ARG A 136 12.44 -9.59 -15.35
N GLU A 137 11.57 -10.41 -14.78
CA GLU A 137 10.27 -9.97 -14.31
C GLU A 137 10.45 -9.37 -12.92
N VAL A 138 9.95 -8.15 -12.70
CA VAL A 138 9.85 -7.52 -11.39
C VAL A 138 8.38 -7.53 -11.02
N ARG A 139 8.04 -8.31 -9.99
CA ARG A 139 6.70 -8.39 -9.42
C ARG A 139 6.70 -7.77 -8.04
N VAL A 140 5.84 -6.79 -7.83
CA VAL A 140 5.64 -6.16 -6.53
C VAL A 140 4.23 -6.45 -6.06
N THR A 141 4.12 -7.05 -4.88
CA THR A 141 2.85 -7.31 -4.20
C THR A 141 2.78 -6.48 -2.93
N ILE A 142 1.76 -5.63 -2.83
CA ILE A 142 1.45 -4.86 -1.63
C ILE A 142 0.25 -5.51 -0.94
N THR A 143 0.43 -5.93 0.30
CA THR A 143 -0.65 -6.39 1.17
C THR A 143 -1.04 -5.25 2.10
N TYR A 144 -2.33 -4.97 2.23
CA TYR A 144 -2.85 -3.87 3.04
C TYR A 144 -4.12 -4.28 3.81
N PRO A 145 -4.37 -3.67 4.98
CA PRO A 145 -5.58 -3.93 5.75
C PRO A 145 -6.82 -3.35 5.06
N GLN A 146 -7.92 -4.09 5.06
CA GLN A 146 -9.23 -3.65 4.57
C GLN A 146 -10.36 -4.33 5.35
N GLY A 147 -11.05 -3.56 6.17
CA GLY A 147 -12.04 -4.10 7.13
C GLY A 147 -11.37 -5.06 8.10
N ASP A 148 -11.97 -6.23 8.31
CA ASP A 148 -11.44 -7.29 9.19
C ASP A 148 -10.40 -8.20 8.52
N GLY A 149 -10.04 -7.93 7.26
CA GLY A 149 -9.13 -8.76 6.47
C GLY A 149 -7.98 -7.98 5.85
N ALA A 150 -7.13 -8.70 5.12
CA ALA A 150 -6.09 -8.11 4.27
C ALA A 150 -6.46 -8.29 2.80
N ARG A 151 -6.09 -7.31 1.96
CA ARG A 151 -6.16 -7.41 0.51
C ARG A 151 -4.78 -7.19 -0.09
N THR A 152 -4.61 -7.70 -1.32
CA THR A 152 -3.36 -7.61 -2.05
C THR A 152 -3.56 -6.83 -3.34
N TYR A 153 -2.57 -6.02 -3.69
CA TYR A 153 -2.41 -5.42 -5.00
C TYR A 153 -1.07 -5.87 -5.60
N THR A 154 -1.09 -6.43 -6.80
CA THR A 154 0.12 -6.92 -7.49
C THR A 154 0.33 -6.16 -8.78
N LEU A 155 1.56 -5.72 -9.01
CA LEU A 155 2.01 -5.10 -10.24
C LEU A 155 3.25 -5.84 -10.74
N SER A 156 3.19 -6.36 -11.97
CA SER A 156 4.31 -6.99 -12.66
C SER A 156 4.79 -6.11 -13.80
N THR A 157 6.10 -6.02 -13.97
CA THR A 157 6.75 -5.39 -15.13
C THR A 157 7.98 -6.19 -15.54
N TYR A 158 8.55 -5.86 -16.70
CA TYR A 158 9.76 -6.51 -17.23
C TYR A 158 10.89 -5.50 -17.35
N MET A 159 12.08 -5.91 -16.93
CA MET A 159 13.29 -5.11 -16.96
C MET A 159 14.37 -5.81 -17.77
N SER A 160 14.91 -5.08 -18.74
CA SER A 160 16.04 -5.49 -19.58
C SER A 160 17.37 -5.07 -18.94
N SER A 161 18.43 -5.82 -19.22
CA SER A 161 19.82 -5.42 -18.89
C SER A 161 20.35 -4.31 -19.80
N PHE A 162 19.68 -4.06 -20.92
CA PHE A 162 20.04 -3.03 -21.89
C PHE A 162 19.18 -1.78 -21.63
N ALA A 163 19.84 -0.69 -21.28
CA ALA A 163 19.29 0.64 -21.01
C ALA A 163 19.80 1.61 -22.07
#